data_AF-A0A353C5E7-F1
#
_entry.id   AF-A0A353C5E7-F1
#
_cell.length_a   1.000
_cell.length_b   1.000
_cell.length_c   1.000
_cell.angle_alpha   90.00
_cell.angle_beta   90.00
_cell.angle_gamma   90.00
#
_symmetry.space_group_name_H-M   'P 1'
#
loop_
_entity.id
_entity.type
_entity.pdbx_description
1 polymer ?
#
loop_
_entity_poly.entity_id
_entity_poly.type
_entity_poly.pdbx_seq_one_letter_code
_entity_poly.pdbx_strand_id
1 'polypeptide(L)'
;MKPSTSKANKPASAKIKPSHDSKGFAGFCKKTFNLLFHEDIYFRICGFLIFGLLLFFASWAFFSFVYNKINLMENSFMVQKFFSPQIVKGIGPWAAKLFGSHNADVIKNFGIWGNVILLTVENFFNHLAFVIIFIFIFNYFRIGRWNMSLIYFALYTIMWGAAMGTLSLPFPTGSNRILGSLILFARYGLWIWFSYLLLIVSSTQFTWLAAPSWLDWNWQKQRKFWPVTFTPDQREVFIYGLLFLLASSFAEARIFVHYNFF
;
A
#
# COMPACT_ATOMS: atom_id res chain seq x y z
N MET A 1 -11.91 -43.12 63.96
CA MET A 1 -10.69 -42.83 63.18
C MET A 1 -10.88 -41.51 62.45
N LYS A 2 -10.04 -40.50 62.71
CA LYS A 2 -10.09 -39.20 62.03
C LYS A 2 -9.57 -39.35 60.58
N PRO A 3 -10.22 -38.73 59.57
CA PRO A 3 -9.67 -38.71 58.22
C PRO A 3 -8.46 -37.78 58.14
N SER A 4 -7.39 -38.22 57.46
CA SER A 4 -6.19 -37.42 57.24
C SER A 4 -6.44 -36.43 56.10
N THR A 5 -6.15 -35.15 56.36
CA THR A 5 -6.21 -34.09 55.35
C THR A 5 -4.85 -33.99 54.67
N SER A 6 -4.74 -34.63 53.51
CA SER A 6 -3.65 -34.42 52.56
C SER A 6 -3.72 -33.00 51.99
N LYS A 7 -2.71 -32.16 52.29
CA LYS A 7 -2.53 -30.84 51.67
C LYS A 7 -2.12 -31.03 50.21
N ALA A 8 -2.94 -30.55 49.29
CA ALA A 8 -2.59 -30.46 47.88
C ALA A 8 -1.45 -29.43 47.67
N ASN A 9 -0.29 -29.91 47.22
CA ASN A 9 0.79 -29.06 46.73
C ASN A 9 0.36 -28.41 45.42
N LYS A 10 0.20 -27.08 45.41
CA LYS A 10 0.09 -26.29 44.16
C LYS A 10 1.41 -26.43 43.39
N PRO A 11 1.41 -26.71 42.08
CA PRO A 11 2.62 -26.65 41.27
C PRO A 11 3.11 -25.20 41.24
N ALA A 12 4.39 -25.02 41.54
CA ALA A 12 5.06 -23.73 41.51
C ALA A 12 4.88 -23.10 40.13
N SER A 13 4.25 -21.92 40.10
CA SER A 13 4.20 -21.04 38.93
C SER A 13 5.62 -20.89 38.38
N ALA A 14 5.84 -21.36 37.16
CA ALA A 14 7.09 -21.11 36.44
C ALA A 14 7.26 -19.58 36.33
N LYS A 15 8.25 -19.04 37.05
CA LYS A 15 8.70 -17.65 36.88
C LYS A 15 9.17 -17.49 35.44
N ILE A 16 8.34 -16.87 34.61
CA ILE A 16 8.74 -16.34 33.31
C ILE A 16 9.86 -15.33 33.60
N LYS A 17 11.10 -15.71 33.30
CA LYS A 17 12.23 -14.78 33.34
C LYS A 17 11.94 -13.66 32.34
N PRO A 18 11.93 -12.38 32.74
CA PRO A 18 11.81 -11.29 31.78
C PRO A 18 13.01 -11.36 30.85
N SER A 19 12.76 -11.58 29.55
CA SER A 19 13.79 -11.50 28.54
C SER A 19 14.41 -10.12 28.61
N HIS A 20 15.73 -10.03 28.67
CA HIS A 20 16.48 -8.78 28.55
C HIS A 20 16.01 -8.04 27.29
N ASP A 21 15.17 -7.02 27.46
CA ASP A 21 14.86 -6.09 26.39
C ASP A 21 16.17 -5.39 26.02
N SER A 22 16.66 -5.69 24.82
CA SER A 22 17.86 -5.05 24.28
C SER A 22 17.62 -3.54 24.23
N LYS A 23 18.27 -2.77 25.12
CA LYS A 23 18.18 -1.31 25.11
C LYS A 23 18.93 -0.77 23.87
N GLY A 24 18.35 0.21 23.17
CA GLY A 24 18.97 0.89 22.01
C GLY A 24 18.35 0.56 20.65
N PHE A 25 19.04 0.93 19.56
CA PHE A 25 18.56 0.81 18.17
C PHE A 25 18.17 -0.63 17.80
N ALA A 26 18.93 -1.63 18.26
CA ALA A 26 18.61 -3.04 18.03
C ALA A 26 17.26 -3.45 18.65
N GLY A 27 16.94 -2.91 19.84
CA GLY A 27 15.63 -3.12 20.48
C GLY A 27 14.50 -2.44 19.73
N PHE A 28 14.72 -1.22 19.23
CA PHE A 28 13.76 -0.53 18.38
C PHE A 28 13.47 -1.33 17.10
N CYS A 29 14.50 -1.78 16.39
CA CYS A 29 14.34 -2.59 15.18
C CYS A 29 13.60 -3.89 15.46
N LYS A 30 13.94 -4.60 16.55
CA LYS A 30 13.24 -5.82 16.96
C LYS A 30 11.77 -5.55 17.28
N LYS A 31 11.47 -4.45 17.99
CA LYS A 31 10.09 -4.05 18.33
C LYS A 31 9.28 -3.73 17.07
N THR A 32 9.84 -2.93 16.17
CA THR A 32 9.20 -2.57 14.89
C THR A 32 8.97 -3.81 14.01
N PHE A 33 9.95 -4.71 13.95
CA PHE A 33 9.82 -5.97 13.24
C PHE A 33 8.69 -6.86 13.81
N ASN A 34 8.57 -6.91 15.14
CA ASN A 34 7.49 -7.66 15.78
C ASN A 34 6.11 -7.06 15.50
N LEU A 35 5.99 -5.74 15.30
CA LEU A 35 4.73 -5.10 14.92
C LEU A 35 4.19 -5.60 13.57
N LEU A 36 5.07 -5.89 12.59
CA LEU A 36 4.67 -6.41 11.27
C LEU A 36 3.87 -7.72 11.32
N PHE A 37 4.06 -8.50 12.39
CA PHE A 37 3.46 -9.81 12.56
C PHE A 37 2.59 -9.87 13.81
N HIS A 38 2.20 -8.71 14.36
CA HIS A 38 1.35 -8.63 15.53
C HIS A 38 -0.07 -9.12 15.19
N GLU A 39 -0.72 -9.82 16.11
CA GLU A 39 -2.05 -10.42 15.88
C GLU A 39 -3.13 -9.36 15.62
N ASP A 40 -3.14 -8.32 16.45
CA ASP A 40 -4.00 -7.14 16.28
C ASP A 40 -3.66 -6.35 15.01
N ILE A 41 -4.71 -5.98 14.27
CA ILE A 41 -4.60 -5.33 12.97
C ILE A 41 -4.03 -3.92 13.04
N TYR A 42 -4.38 -3.13 14.06
CA TYR A 42 -3.95 -1.74 14.20
C TYR A 42 -2.46 -1.66 14.50
N PHE A 43 -1.95 -2.53 15.38
CA PHE A 43 -0.52 -2.66 15.60
C PHE A 43 0.23 -3.09 14.34
N ARG A 44 -0.40 -3.96 13.52
CA ARG A 44 0.16 -4.37 12.23
C ARG A 44 0.21 -3.22 11.22
N ILE A 45 -0.81 -2.38 11.16
CA ILE A 45 -0.82 -1.15 10.34
C ILE A 45 0.37 -0.27 10.74
N CYS A 46 0.57 -0.02 12.03
CA CYS A 46 1.72 0.75 12.51
C CYS A 46 3.05 0.12 12.12
N GLY A 47 3.17 -1.21 12.25
CA GLY A 47 4.37 -1.94 11.83
C GLY A 47 4.68 -1.76 10.35
N PHE A 48 3.68 -1.94 9.48
CA PHE A 48 3.83 -1.76 8.03
C PHE A 48 4.16 -0.32 7.67
N LEU A 49 3.55 0.66 8.36
CA LEU A 49 3.77 2.07 8.09
C LEU A 49 5.20 2.49 8.42
N ILE A 50 5.69 2.12 9.62
CA ILE A 50 7.07 2.43 10.03
C ILE A 50 8.06 1.71 9.12
N PHE A 51 7.88 0.40 8.90
CA PHE A 51 8.79 -0.39 8.06
C PHE A 51 8.83 0.13 6.63
N GLY A 52 7.67 0.39 6.03
CA GLY A 52 7.57 0.84 4.66
C GLY A 52 8.08 2.27 4.48
N LEU A 53 7.85 3.19 5.42
CA LEU A 53 8.45 4.53 5.35
C LEU A 53 9.98 4.47 5.47
N LEU A 54 10.52 3.67 6.40
CA LEU A 54 11.96 3.48 6.51
C LEU A 54 12.55 2.92 5.21
N LEU A 55 11.90 1.92 4.62
CA LEU A 55 12.31 1.33 3.34
C LEU A 55 12.22 2.35 2.19
N PHE A 56 11.16 3.15 2.14
CA PHE A 56 11.00 4.23 1.17
C PHE A 56 12.13 5.23 1.28
N PHE A 57 12.39 5.78 2.47
CA PHE A 57 13.44 6.78 2.67
C PHE A 57 14.83 6.21 2.41
N ALA A 58 15.09 4.96 2.77
CA ALA A 58 16.36 4.31 2.44
C ALA A 58 16.55 4.14 0.93
N SER A 59 15.53 3.66 0.22
CA SER A 59 15.54 3.54 -1.24
C SER A 59 15.71 4.91 -1.90
N TRP A 60 14.88 5.88 -1.52
CA TRP A 60 14.95 7.26 -2.02
C TRP A 60 16.34 7.87 -1.81
N ALA A 61 16.90 7.79 -0.59
CA ALA A 61 18.21 8.35 -0.30
C ALA A 61 19.31 7.67 -1.12
N PHE A 62 19.26 6.34 -1.26
CA PHE A 62 20.19 5.62 -2.13
C PHE A 62 20.12 6.12 -3.58
N PHE A 63 18.91 6.22 -4.16
CA PHE A 63 18.77 6.65 -5.54
C PHE A 63 19.08 8.13 -5.76
N SER A 64 18.77 9.01 -4.79
CA SER A 64 19.06 10.44 -4.86
C SER A 64 20.53 10.77 -4.66
N PHE A 65 21.20 10.14 -3.68
CA PHE A 65 22.55 10.55 -3.28
C PHE A 65 23.65 9.61 -3.76
N VAL A 66 23.39 8.30 -3.83
CA VAL A 66 24.39 7.29 -4.20
C VAL A 66 24.36 7.02 -5.71
N TYR A 67 23.19 6.69 -6.24
CA TYR A 67 23.06 6.40 -7.68
C TYR A 67 23.10 7.67 -8.53
N ASN A 68 22.35 8.71 -8.11
CA ASN A 68 22.36 10.06 -8.67
C ASN A 68 22.27 10.13 -10.21
N LYS A 69 21.42 9.28 -10.81
CA LYS A 69 21.01 9.42 -12.22
C LYS A 69 19.53 9.70 -12.31
N ILE A 70 19.20 10.57 -13.25
CA ILE A 70 17.83 11.01 -13.51
C ILE A 70 17.16 10.02 -14.48
N ASN A 71 15.84 9.89 -14.40
CA ASN A 71 14.98 9.16 -15.33
C ASN A 71 15.24 7.65 -15.48
N LEU A 72 15.82 7.00 -14.46
CA LEU A 72 16.04 5.55 -14.48
C LEU A 72 14.75 4.75 -14.71
N MET A 73 13.64 5.21 -14.11
CA MET A 73 12.36 4.52 -14.08
C MET A 73 11.33 5.12 -15.04
N GLU A 74 11.69 6.13 -15.85
CA GLU A 74 10.76 6.87 -16.71
C GLU A 74 10.03 5.92 -17.69
N ASN A 75 10.75 4.96 -18.25
CA ASN A 75 10.22 3.94 -19.17
C ASN A 75 9.72 2.67 -18.46
N SER A 76 9.67 2.67 -17.13
CA SER A 76 9.17 1.52 -16.40
C SER A 76 7.66 1.40 -16.53
N PHE A 77 7.16 0.17 -16.49
CA PHE A 77 5.73 -0.12 -16.48
C PHE A 77 4.99 0.64 -15.36
N MET A 78 5.63 0.81 -14.20
CA MET A 78 5.06 1.60 -13.09
C MET A 78 4.84 3.05 -13.49
N VAL A 79 5.83 3.71 -14.11
CA VAL A 79 5.68 5.12 -14.46
C VAL A 79 4.71 5.30 -15.63
N GLN A 80 4.88 4.53 -16.70
CA GLN A 80 4.05 4.67 -17.90
C GLN A 80 2.58 4.31 -17.66
N LYS A 81 2.30 3.23 -16.91
CA LYS A 81 0.92 2.75 -16.74
C LYS A 81 0.11 3.63 -15.79
N PHE A 82 0.75 4.23 -14.78
CA PHE A 82 0.04 5.05 -13.79
C PHE A 82 0.02 6.54 -14.17
N PHE A 83 1.03 7.07 -14.88
CA PHE A 83 1.18 8.52 -15.08
C PHE A 83 1.09 8.99 -16.55
N SER A 84 0.66 8.15 -17.49
CA SER A 84 0.43 8.55 -18.89
C SER A 84 -1.02 8.37 -19.38
N PRO A 85 -2.06 8.79 -18.63
CA PRO A 85 -3.43 8.79 -19.14
C PRO A 85 -3.62 9.80 -20.28
N GLN A 86 -4.65 9.63 -21.11
CA GLN A 86 -4.97 10.54 -22.20
C GLN A 86 -6.31 11.25 -21.96
N ILE A 87 -6.39 12.53 -22.34
CA ILE A 87 -7.63 13.31 -22.24
C ILE A 87 -8.54 13.04 -23.43
N VAL A 88 -9.81 12.75 -23.13
CA VAL A 88 -10.85 12.60 -24.14
C VAL A 88 -11.47 13.96 -24.42
N LYS A 89 -11.08 14.55 -25.56
CA LYS A 89 -11.54 15.89 -26.00
C LYS A 89 -13.04 15.93 -26.36
N GLY A 90 -13.67 14.79 -26.64
CA GLY A 90 -15.08 14.70 -27.06
C GLY A 90 -16.13 14.82 -25.94
N ILE A 91 -15.74 14.69 -24.66
CA ILE A 91 -16.69 14.63 -23.54
C ILE A 91 -17.45 15.95 -23.36
N GLY A 92 -16.76 17.08 -23.45
CA GLY A 92 -17.36 18.41 -23.27
C GLY A 92 -18.48 18.70 -24.28
N PRO A 93 -18.21 18.63 -25.59
CA PRO A 93 -19.22 18.83 -26.63
C PRO A 93 -20.39 17.83 -26.55
N TRP A 94 -20.09 16.57 -26.23
CA TRP A 94 -21.12 15.53 -26.09
C TRP A 94 -22.10 15.84 -24.94
N ALA A 95 -21.58 16.14 -23.75
CA ALA A 95 -22.41 16.43 -22.58
C ALA A 95 -23.18 17.75 -22.75
N ALA A 96 -22.55 18.78 -23.30
CA ALA A 96 -23.23 20.04 -23.57
C ALA A 96 -24.42 19.88 -24.54
N LYS A 97 -24.27 19.04 -25.58
CA LYS A 97 -25.36 18.68 -26.49
C LYS A 97 -26.48 17.92 -25.76
N LEU A 98 -26.15 17.01 -24.86
CA LEU A 98 -27.14 16.25 -24.06
C LEU A 98 -27.97 17.17 -23.16
N PHE A 99 -27.37 18.19 -22.58
CA PHE A 99 -28.03 19.17 -21.70
C PHE A 99 -28.51 20.44 -22.43
N GLY A 100 -28.46 20.48 -23.77
CA GLY A 100 -28.97 21.59 -24.58
C GLY A 100 -28.23 22.92 -24.40
N SER A 101 -26.97 22.90 -23.97
CA SER A 101 -26.18 24.12 -23.77
C SER A 101 -25.18 24.34 -24.91
N HIS A 102 -25.14 25.58 -25.41
CA HIS A 102 -24.17 26.04 -26.41
C HIS A 102 -23.11 26.99 -25.81
N ASN A 103 -23.13 27.21 -24.49
CA ASN A 103 -22.20 28.10 -23.82
C ASN A 103 -20.81 27.43 -23.74
N ALA A 104 -19.76 28.13 -24.21
CA ALA A 104 -18.38 27.66 -24.21
C ALA A 104 -17.85 27.31 -22.81
N ASP A 105 -18.25 28.05 -21.77
CA ASP A 105 -17.84 27.77 -20.39
C ASP A 105 -18.49 26.49 -19.86
N VAL A 106 -19.73 26.23 -20.25
CA VAL A 106 -20.44 24.99 -19.90
C VAL A 106 -19.79 23.79 -20.60
N ILE A 107 -19.46 23.92 -21.88
CA ILE A 107 -18.73 22.89 -22.65
C ILE A 107 -17.37 22.59 -21.98
N LYS A 108 -16.64 23.63 -21.59
CA LYS A 108 -15.35 23.51 -20.90
C LYS A 108 -15.49 22.80 -19.56
N ASN A 109 -16.48 23.20 -18.74
CA ASN A 109 -16.72 22.60 -17.43
C ASN A 109 -17.11 21.12 -17.53
N PHE A 110 -17.96 20.76 -18.49
CA PHE A 110 -18.27 19.35 -18.77
C PHE A 110 -17.03 18.57 -19.25
N GLY A 111 -16.19 19.18 -20.09
CA GLY A 111 -14.94 18.58 -20.52
C GLY A 111 -14.00 18.30 -19.37
N ILE A 112 -13.84 19.25 -18.43
CA ILE A 112 -12.99 19.10 -17.25
C ILE A 112 -13.55 18.00 -16.34
N TRP A 113 -14.75 18.17 -15.81
CA TRP A 113 -15.29 17.24 -14.81
C TRP A 113 -15.58 15.86 -15.36
N GLY A 114 -15.99 15.76 -16.63
CA GLY A 114 -16.19 14.48 -17.29
C GLY A 114 -14.89 13.70 -17.47
N ASN A 115 -13.78 14.37 -17.83
CA ASN A 115 -12.47 13.72 -17.84
C ASN A 115 -11.99 13.35 -16.43
N VAL A 116 -12.24 14.19 -15.41
CA VAL A 116 -11.89 13.85 -14.03
C VAL A 116 -12.59 12.57 -13.58
N ILE A 117 -13.91 12.45 -13.81
CA ILE A 117 -14.68 11.26 -13.43
C ILE A 117 -14.18 10.03 -14.20
N LEU A 118 -14.02 10.15 -15.53
CA LEU A 118 -13.58 9.04 -16.37
C LEU A 118 -12.19 8.52 -15.94
N LEU A 119 -11.22 9.42 -15.77
CA LEU A 119 -9.87 9.06 -15.33
C LEU A 119 -9.84 8.54 -13.90
N THR A 120 -10.71 9.05 -13.01
CA THR A 120 -10.85 8.51 -11.64
C THR A 120 -11.24 7.04 -11.69
N VAL A 121 -12.25 6.71 -12.50
CA VAL A 121 -12.76 5.33 -12.65
C VAL A 121 -11.69 4.44 -13.29
N GLU A 122 -11.03 4.92 -14.34
CA GLU A 122 -9.97 4.19 -15.01
C GLU A 122 -8.79 3.89 -14.06
N ASN A 123 -8.29 4.90 -13.36
CA ASN A 123 -7.20 4.75 -12.39
C ASN A 123 -7.60 3.81 -11.26
N PHE A 124 -8.83 3.95 -10.73
CA PHE A 124 -9.32 3.08 -9.67
C PHE A 124 -9.36 1.60 -10.11
N PHE A 125 -9.91 1.31 -11.30
CA PHE A 125 -9.96 -0.06 -11.81
C PHE A 125 -8.58 -0.62 -12.15
N ASN A 126 -7.68 0.21 -12.71
CA ASN A 126 -6.29 -0.18 -12.93
C ASN A 126 -5.65 -0.60 -11.59
N HIS A 127 -5.73 0.23 -10.56
CA HIS A 127 -5.22 -0.13 -9.23
C HIS A 127 -5.92 -1.35 -8.64
N LEU A 128 -7.24 -1.47 -8.80
CA LEU A 128 -7.99 -2.62 -8.30
C LEU A 128 -7.51 -3.94 -8.93
N ALA A 129 -7.14 -3.93 -10.22
CA ALA A 129 -6.53 -5.10 -10.86
C ALA A 129 -5.20 -5.49 -10.18
N PHE A 130 -4.34 -4.51 -9.87
CA PHE A 130 -3.11 -4.78 -9.10
C PHE A 130 -3.40 -5.29 -7.69
N VAL A 131 -4.39 -4.71 -7.00
CA VAL A 131 -4.80 -5.16 -5.66
C VAL A 131 -5.26 -6.62 -5.71
N ILE A 132 -6.10 -6.99 -6.67
CA ILE A 132 -6.59 -8.37 -6.77
C ILE A 132 -5.42 -9.34 -7.01
N ILE A 133 -4.52 -9.01 -7.94
CA ILE A 133 -3.42 -9.90 -8.33
C ILE A 133 -2.31 -9.93 -7.29
N PHE A 134 -1.78 -8.79 -6.88
CA PHE A 134 -0.56 -8.71 -6.07
C PHE A 134 -0.82 -8.58 -4.57
N ILE A 135 -2.04 -8.24 -4.17
CA ILE A 135 -2.40 -8.19 -2.75
C ILE A 135 -3.22 -9.43 -2.39
N PHE A 136 -4.39 -9.63 -3.00
CA PHE A 136 -5.28 -10.73 -2.58
C PHE A 136 -4.74 -12.10 -2.98
N ILE A 137 -4.38 -12.30 -4.26
CA ILE A 137 -3.86 -13.61 -4.69
C ILE A 137 -2.57 -13.94 -3.95
N PHE A 138 -1.66 -12.98 -3.80
CA PHE A 138 -0.40 -13.20 -3.10
C PHE A 138 -0.60 -13.42 -1.59
N ASN A 139 -1.61 -12.82 -0.96
CA ASN A 139 -1.94 -13.11 0.43
C ASN A 139 -2.42 -14.55 0.67
N TYR A 140 -2.83 -15.28 -0.37
CA TYR A 140 -3.07 -16.73 -0.24
C TYR A 140 -1.80 -17.55 -0.02
N PHE A 141 -0.61 -16.99 -0.24
CA PHE A 141 0.66 -17.69 -0.11
C PHE A 141 1.53 -17.08 0.98
N ARG A 142 2.05 -17.93 1.86
CA ARG A 142 2.95 -17.54 2.95
C ARG A 142 4.20 -18.40 3.00
N ILE A 143 5.34 -17.82 3.28
CA ILE A 143 6.59 -18.54 3.55
C ILE A 143 7.11 -18.10 4.92
N GLY A 144 7.14 -19.05 5.87
CA GLY A 144 7.41 -18.76 7.27
C GLY A 144 6.41 -17.75 7.83
N ARG A 145 6.90 -16.57 8.24
CA ARG A 145 6.07 -15.45 8.72
C ARG A 145 5.67 -14.46 7.61
N TRP A 146 6.23 -14.59 6.41
CA TRP A 146 6.10 -13.61 5.33
C TRP A 146 4.98 -13.99 4.37
N ASN A 147 3.96 -13.16 4.26
CA ASN A 147 3.00 -13.25 3.15
C ASN A 147 3.64 -12.70 1.87
N MET A 148 3.35 -13.31 0.72
CA MET A 148 3.91 -12.84 -0.56
C MET A 148 3.49 -11.40 -0.89
N SER A 149 2.32 -10.95 -0.41
CA SER A 149 1.85 -9.57 -0.57
C SER A 149 2.75 -8.56 0.17
N LEU A 150 3.36 -8.92 1.29
CA LEU A 150 4.30 -8.07 2.04
C LEU A 150 5.61 -7.90 1.24
N ILE A 151 6.03 -8.94 0.53
CA ILE A 151 7.18 -8.88 -0.37
C ILE A 151 6.87 -7.95 -1.54
N TYR A 152 5.69 -8.11 -2.15
CA TYR A 152 5.21 -7.18 -3.17
C TYR A 152 5.20 -5.73 -2.65
N PHE A 153 4.68 -5.49 -1.45
CA PHE A 153 4.67 -4.16 -0.84
C PHE A 153 6.06 -3.58 -0.64
N ALA A 154 7.01 -4.40 -0.18
CA ALA A 154 8.39 -3.98 -0.02
C ALA A 154 9.01 -3.59 -1.38
N LEU A 155 8.82 -4.42 -2.42
CA LEU A 155 9.29 -4.12 -3.78
C LEU A 155 8.64 -2.85 -4.34
N TYR A 156 7.31 -2.73 -4.21
CA TYR A 156 6.56 -1.55 -4.63
C TYR A 156 7.04 -0.27 -3.91
N THR A 157 7.33 -0.37 -2.62
CA THR A 157 7.88 0.73 -1.82
C THR A 157 9.28 1.13 -2.28
N ILE A 158 10.15 0.15 -2.58
CA ILE A 158 11.48 0.39 -3.15
C ILE A 158 11.36 1.10 -4.50
N MET A 159 10.46 0.63 -5.37
CA MET A 159 10.22 1.24 -6.68
C MET A 159 9.74 2.69 -6.58
N TRP A 160 8.85 3.00 -5.63
CA TRP A 160 8.47 4.39 -5.32
C TRP A 160 9.67 5.23 -4.89
N GLY A 161 10.50 4.71 -3.97
CA GLY A 161 11.72 5.39 -3.55
C GLY A 161 12.68 5.65 -4.72
N ALA A 162 12.82 4.67 -5.62
CA ALA A 162 13.64 4.81 -6.82
C ALA A 162 13.06 5.84 -7.81
N ALA A 163 11.76 5.80 -8.07
CA ALA A 163 11.09 6.73 -8.98
C ALA A 163 11.20 8.18 -8.47
N MET A 164 11.02 8.40 -7.16
CA MET A 164 11.22 9.72 -6.55
C MET A 164 12.69 10.12 -6.58
N GLY A 165 13.58 9.21 -6.19
CA GLY A 165 14.99 9.52 -6.02
C GLY A 165 15.70 9.85 -7.33
N THR A 166 15.19 9.30 -8.44
CA THR A 166 15.67 9.54 -9.81
C THR A 166 14.82 10.57 -10.58
N LEU A 167 13.84 11.20 -9.95
CA LEU A 167 12.92 12.18 -10.57
C LEU A 167 12.23 11.64 -11.83
N SER A 168 11.94 10.33 -11.87
CA SER A 168 11.41 9.66 -13.05
C SER A 168 9.92 9.92 -13.30
N LEU A 169 9.26 10.73 -12.49
CA LEU A 169 7.87 11.12 -12.70
C LEU A 169 7.78 12.34 -13.63
N PRO A 170 6.73 12.44 -14.47
CA PRO A 170 6.55 13.55 -15.40
C PRO A 170 6.20 14.88 -14.70
N PHE A 171 6.00 14.89 -13.37
CA PHE A 171 5.58 16.07 -12.63
C PHE A 171 6.76 16.91 -12.15
N PRO A 172 6.65 18.25 -12.19
CA PRO A 172 7.75 19.13 -11.81
C PRO A 172 8.02 19.08 -10.30
N THR A 173 9.31 18.96 -9.94
CA THR A 173 9.78 18.92 -8.54
C THR A 173 10.00 20.31 -7.94
N GLY A 174 9.82 21.38 -8.70
CA GLY A 174 10.14 22.75 -8.28
C GLY A 174 11.66 23.02 -8.16
N SER A 175 12.03 24.08 -7.44
CA SER A 175 13.41 24.58 -7.34
C SER A 175 14.34 23.68 -6.52
N ASN A 176 13.83 23.05 -5.46
CA ASN A 176 14.59 22.09 -4.66
C ASN A 176 14.23 20.66 -5.08
N ARG A 177 15.11 20.01 -5.85
CA ARG A 177 14.88 18.65 -6.36
C ARG A 177 14.66 17.61 -5.25
N ILE A 178 15.43 17.71 -4.17
CA ILE A 178 15.39 16.75 -3.05
C ILE A 178 14.04 16.85 -2.35
N LEU A 179 13.72 18.03 -1.82
CA LEU A 179 12.45 18.25 -1.12
C LEU A 179 11.25 18.10 -2.07
N GLY A 180 11.41 18.56 -3.31
CA GLY A 180 10.43 18.45 -4.38
C GLY A 180 10.00 17.01 -4.65
N SER A 181 10.95 16.08 -4.76
CA SER A 181 10.65 14.66 -4.94
C SER A 181 9.82 14.07 -3.79
N LEU A 182 10.11 14.46 -2.55
CA LEU A 182 9.35 14.02 -1.37
C LEU A 182 7.94 14.62 -1.34
N ILE A 183 7.79 15.88 -1.74
CA ILE A 183 6.48 16.53 -1.88
C ILE A 183 5.64 15.83 -2.97
N LEU A 184 6.27 15.44 -4.08
CA LEU A 184 5.60 14.67 -5.13
C LEU A 184 5.12 13.32 -4.60
N PHE A 185 5.94 12.60 -3.82
CA PHE A 185 5.49 11.38 -3.17
C PHE A 185 4.31 11.63 -2.23
N ALA A 186 4.40 12.63 -1.35
CA ALA A 186 3.32 12.97 -0.42
C ALA A 186 2.01 13.32 -1.14
N ARG A 187 2.10 13.94 -2.32
CA ARG A 187 0.94 14.34 -3.14
C ARG A 187 0.35 13.18 -3.94
N TYR A 188 1.18 12.40 -4.64
CA TYR A 188 0.75 11.40 -5.62
C TYR A 188 0.84 9.97 -5.11
N GLY A 189 1.95 9.62 -4.45
CA GLY A 189 2.26 8.24 -4.10
C GLY A 189 1.74 7.80 -2.73
N LEU A 190 1.78 8.69 -1.73
CA LEU A 190 1.57 8.34 -0.33
C LEU A 190 0.19 7.74 -0.08
N TRP A 191 -0.86 8.31 -0.68
CA TRP A 191 -2.23 7.85 -0.45
C TRP A 191 -2.52 6.52 -1.13
N ILE A 192 -2.02 6.31 -2.35
CA ILE A 192 -2.11 5.02 -3.04
C ILE A 192 -1.29 3.97 -2.27
N TRP A 193 -0.07 4.31 -1.90
CA TRP A 193 0.81 3.45 -1.10
C TRP A 193 0.17 3.06 0.25
N PHE A 194 -0.45 4.01 0.93
CA PHE A 194 -1.15 3.77 2.19
C PHE A 194 -2.40 2.90 1.98
N SER A 195 -3.15 3.12 0.91
CA SER A 195 -4.31 2.28 0.57
C SER A 195 -3.90 0.81 0.36
N TYR A 196 -2.79 0.57 -0.34
CA TYR A 196 -2.25 -0.77 -0.56
C TYR A 196 -1.82 -1.42 0.76
N LEU A 197 -1.19 -0.66 1.64
CA LEU A 197 -0.85 -1.11 2.99
C LEU A 197 -2.09 -1.61 3.74
N LEU A 198 -3.17 -0.81 3.79
CA LEU A 198 -4.41 -1.19 4.49
C LEU A 198 -5.04 -2.45 3.88
N LEU A 199 -5.06 -2.54 2.55
CA LEU A 199 -5.60 -3.69 1.83
C LEU A 199 -4.79 -4.96 2.08
N ILE A 200 -3.46 -4.86 2.18
CA ILE A 200 -2.61 -6.01 2.52
C ILE A 200 -2.89 -6.45 3.95
N VAL A 201 -2.82 -5.51 4.90
CA VAL A 201 -2.96 -5.80 6.33
C VAL A 201 -4.30 -6.45 6.62
N SER A 202 -5.40 -5.93 6.07
CA SER A 202 -6.75 -6.50 6.23
C SER A 202 -6.95 -7.88 5.60
N SER A 203 -6.10 -8.28 4.63
CA SER A 203 -6.21 -9.57 3.93
C SER A 203 -5.10 -10.58 4.27
N THR A 204 -4.21 -10.23 5.20
CA THR A 204 -3.07 -11.10 5.59
C THR A 204 -3.46 -12.48 6.14
N GLN A 205 -4.63 -12.63 6.76
CA GLN A 205 -5.10 -13.93 7.27
C GLN A 205 -5.63 -14.86 6.17
N PHE A 206 -5.58 -14.44 4.90
CA PHE A 206 -6.11 -15.21 3.79
C PHE A 206 -5.23 -16.37 3.35
N THR A 207 -4.05 -16.56 3.96
CA THR A 207 -3.09 -17.62 3.68
C THR A 207 -3.75 -18.99 3.48
N TRP A 208 -3.87 -19.44 2.24
CA TRP A 208 -4.37 -20.76 1.85
C TRP A 208 -3.27 -21.82 1.92
N LEU A 209 -2.09 -21.50 1.37
CA LEU A 209 -0.92 -22.36 1.33
C LEU A 209 0.23 -21.69 2.09
N ALA A 210 0.92 -22.46 2.91
CA ALA A 210 2.10 -21.99 3.63
C ALA A 210 3.26 -22.98 3.50
N ALA A 211 4.44 -22.47 3.18
CA ALA A 211 5.70 -23.21 3.31
C ALA A 211 6.41 -22.82 4.61
N PRO A 212 7.12 -23.73 5.29
CA PRO A 212 7.78 -23.44 6.56
C PRO A 212 8.97 -22.47 6.41
N SER A 213 9.72 -22.56 5.30
CA SER A 213 10.87 -21.70 5.05
C SER A 213 11.13 -21.50 3.55
N TRP A 214 12.01 -20.54 3.20
CA TRP A 214 12.43 -20.32 1.81
C TRP A 214 13.28 -21.45 1.23
N LEU A 215 13.89 -22.26 2.10
CA LEU A 215 14.74 -23.38 1.73
C LEU A 215 13.95 -24.70 1.66
N ASP A 216 12.75 -24.72 2.25
CA ASP A 216 11.89 -25.90 2.33
C ASP A 216 10.53 -25.60 1.71
N TRP A 217 10.35 -26.11 0.49
CA TRP A 217 9.20 -25.86 -0.38
C TRP A 217 8.04 -26.82 -0.15
N ASN A 218 7.99 -27.47 1.02
CA ASN A 218 6.88 -28.32 1.42
C ASN A 218 5.63 -27.48 1.75
N TRP A 219 4.85 -27.14 0.73
CA TRP A 219 3.61 -26.37 0.87
C TRP A 219 2.53 -27.16 1.62
N GLN A 220 2.05 -26.57 2.71
CA GLN A 220 0.97 -27.13 3.52
C GLN A 220 -0.28 -26.26 3.41
N LYS A 221 -1.43 -26.92 3.25
CA LYS A 221 -2.73 -26.25 3.23
C LYS A 221 -3.14 -25.86 4.66
N GLN A 222 -3.28 -24.56 4.89
CA GLN A 222 -3.64 -24.00 6.21
C GLN A 222 -5.14 -23.76 6.37
N ARG A 223 -5.85 -23.46 5.28
CA ARG A 223 -7.30 -23.19 5.28
C ARG A 223 -7.98 -23.58 3.97
N LYS A 224 -9.28 -23.32 3.89
CA LYS A 224 -10.02 -23.36 2.61
C LYS A 224 -9.72 -22.10 1.79
N PHE A 225 -9.67 -22.25 0.48
CA PHE A 225 -9.57 -21.13 -0.45
C PHE A 225 -10.79 -20.21 -0.35
N TRP A 226 -11.98 -20.79 -0.17
CA TRP A 226 -13.26 -20.10 -0.05
C TRP A 226 -14.21 -20.87 0.90
N PRO A 227 -15.16 -20.21 1.61
CA PRO A 227 -15.38 -18.77 1.71
C PRO A 227 -14.33 -18.06 2.57
N VAL A 228 -14.10 -16.78 2.25
CA VAL A 228 -13.23 -15.90 3.04
C VAL A 228 -14.09 -15.06 3.99
N THR A 229 -13.77 -15.09 5.27
CA THR A 229 -14.46 -14.31 6.30
C THR A 229 -13.54 -13.24 6.87
N PHE A 230 -14.03 -12.01 6.93
CA PHE A 230 -13.36 -10.90 7.61
C PHE A 230 -13.89 -10.77 9.05
N THR A 231 -13.02 -10.46 10.00
CA THR A 231 -13.45 -9.91 11.29
C THR A 231 -14.00 -8.49 11.11
N PRO A 232 -14.75 -7.93 12.08
CA PRO A 232 -15.25 -6.55 11.99
C PRO A 232 -14.13 -5.54 11.70
N ASP A 233 -13.05 -5.56 12.48
CA ASP A 233 -11.93 -4.62 12.33
C ASP A 233 -11.23 -4.76 10.96
N GLN A 234 -11.07 -6.00 10.48
CA GLN A 234 -10.48 -6.24 9.16
C GLN A 234 -11.37 -5.72 8.04
N ARG A 235 -12.69 -5.90 8.17
CA ARG A 235 -13.65 -5.39 7.19
C ARG A 235 -13.60 -3.86 7.13
N GLU A 236 -13.55 -3.22 8.29
CA GLU A 236 -13.41 -1.77 8.38
C GLU A 236 -12.13 -1.28 7.69
N VAL A 237 -10.97 -1.85 8.05
CA VAL A 237 -9.68 -1.50 7.44
C VAL A 237 -9.66 -1.77 5.93
N PHE A 238 -10.30 -2.85 5.49
CA PHE A 238 -10.44 -3.17 4.06
C PHE A 238 -11.26 -2.11 3.33
N ILE A 239 -12.41 -1.71 3.88
CA ILE A 239 -13.26 -0.65 3.31
C ILE A 239 -12.50 0.66 3.26
N TYR A 240 -11.79 1.04 4.32
CA TYR A 240 -10.95 2.24 4.31
C TYR A 240 -9.85 2.16 3.24
N GLY A 241 -9.20 1.01 3.07
CA GLY A 241 -8.25 0.80 1.99
C GLY A 241 -8.84 1.10 0.61
N LEU A 242 -10.05 0.60 0.32
CA LEU A 242 -10.75 0.87 -0.94
C LEU A 242 -11.16 2.34 -1.08
N LEU A 243 -11.65 2.97 -0.01
CA LEU A 243 -12.04 4.38 -0.03
C LEU A 243 -10.85 5.31 -0.24
N PHE A 244 -9.72 5.04 0.43
CA PHE A 244 -8.47 5.76 0.18
C PHE A 244 -7.99 5.57 -1.25
N LEU A 245 -8.10 4.37 -1.80
CA LEU A 245 -7.70 4.12 -3.19
C LEU A 245 -8.56 4.92 -4.18
N LEU A 246 -9.88 4.97 -3.96
CA LEU A 246 -10.80 5.76 -4.77
C LEU A 246 -10.52 7.26 -4.65
N ALA A 247 -10.37 7.76 -3.42
CA ALA A 247 -10.07 9.16 -3.17
C ALA A 247 -8.71 9.58 -3.78
N SER A 248 -7.72 8.70 -3.72
CA SER A 248 -6.41 8.93 -4.36
C SER A 248 -6.53 9.00 -5.88
N SER A 249 -7.29 8.08 -6.48
CA SER A 249 -7.56 8.06 -7.93
C SER A 249 -8.25 9.34 -8.38
N PHE A 250 -9.19 9.86 -7.58
CA PHE A 250 -9.86 11.13 -7.84
C PHE A 250 -8.91 12.33 -7.75
N ALA A 251 -8.08 12.38 -6.70
CA ALA A 251 -7.11 13.45 -6.52
C ALA A 251 -6.10 13.50 -7.67
N GLU A 252 -5.60 12.34 -8.11
CA GLU A 252 -4.70 12.21 -9.25
C GLU A 252 -5.37 12.67 -10.55
N ALA A 253 -6.57 12.16 -10.86
CA ALA A 253 -7.31 12.54 -12.06
C ALA A 253 -7.57 14.05 -12.13
N ARG A 254 -7.99 14.67 -11.01
CA ARG A 254 -8.24 16.11 -10.94
C ARG A 254 -6.99 16.92 -11.28
N ILE A 255 -5.83 16.53 -10.74
CA ILE A 255 -4.57 17.23 -10.97
C ILE A 255 -4.09 17.02 -12.40
N PHE A 256 -4.19 15.80 -12.92
CA PHE A 256 -3.83 15.51 -14.31
C PHE A 256 -4.64 16.34 -15.30
N VAL A 257 -5.96 16.39 -15.12
CA VAL A 257 -6.85 17.22 -15.97
C VAL A 257 -6.48 18.70 -15.84
N HIS A 258 -6.16 19.18 -14.63
CA HIS A 258 -5.76 20.58 -14.44
C HIS A 258 -4.52 20.94 -15.27
N TYR A 259 -3.45 20.14 -15.23
CA TYR A 259 -2.19 20.43 -15.96
C TYR A 259 -2.27 20.26 -17.48
N ASN A 260 -3.33 19.64 -18.01
CA ASN A 260 -3.49 19.40 -19.45
C ASN A 260 -4.61 20.26 -20.07
N PHE A 261 -5.44 20.93 -19.26
CA PHE A 261 -6.45 21.89 -19.72
C PHE A 261 -6.06 23.35 -19.47
N PHE A 262 -5.10 23.62 -18.58
CA PHE A 262 -4.62 24.94 -18.19
C PHE A 262 -3.11 25.02 -18.31
#